data_AF-G2WWC6-F1
#
_entry.id   AF-G2WWC6-F1
#
_cell.length_a   1.000
_cell.length_b   1.000
_cell.length_c   1.000
_cell.angle_alpha   90.00
_cell.angle_beta   90.00
_cell.angle_gamma   90.00
#
_symmetry.space_group_name_H-M   'P 1'
#
loop_
_entity.id
_entity.type
_entity.pdbx_description
1 polymer ?
#
loop_
_entity_poly.entity_id
_entity_poly.type
_entity_poly.pdbx_seq_one_letter_code
_entity_poly.pdbx_strand_id
1 'polypeptide(L)'
;MVFDNIIVLFLGRLSGGISTTLLYSVFEAWLITEYHQRDLARSQLKLGTVFGNMTTLSSIVAIASGVLGDALVSRFDGARVWPFLAAAMSAAAAAVLILKTWPENYGTSNSREGAGQTTSLADMRSGIRTILGDKRIWGLGLTSTFFEGTMYLFVFFWSAALKSARTKAGSDEELPFGLIFSSFMCAMMAGSALFSLATPTHTKESSSGMLMMTVLATSCCLSAAVLLENEQVLFWTLCVMEMCIGAYFPSMSYLKSEVVEDGVRGRVYSILRLPLNLFVVVAHSLDQEGDGHRNHVFLTCAALLMLSFFIVKRSFSS
;
A
#
# COMPACT_ATOMS: atom_id res chain seq x y z
N MET A 1 -16.32 -22.21 -9.69
CA MET A 1 -16.54 -20.74 -9.65
C MET A 1 -18.05 -20.51 -9.58
N VAL A 2 -18.55 -19.45 -8.93
CA VAL A 2 -20.00 -19.29 -8.69
C VAL A 2 -20.74 -18.82 -9.96
N PHE A 3 -20.07 -18.11 -10.86
CA PHE A 3 -20.62 -17.69 -12.16
C PHE A 3 -19.54 -17.74 -13.23
N ASP A 4 -19.77 -18.49 -14.32
CA ASP A 4 -18.89 -18.56 -15.50
C ASP A 4 -19.27 -17.49 -16.54
N ASN A 5 -19.40 -16.24 -16.11
CA ASN A 5 -19.64 -15.12 -17.01
C ASN A 5 -18.60 -14.03 -16.81
N ILE A 6 -17.78 -13.82 -17.84
CA ILE A 6 -16.69 -12.83 -17.84
C ILE A 6 -17.18 -11.41 -17.56
N ILE A 7 -18.41 -11.07 -17.98
CA ILE A 7 -19.02 -9.74 -17.75
C ILE A 7 -19.31 -9.56 -16.25
N VAL A 8 -19.81 -10.60 -15.58
CA VAL A 8 -20.08 -10.58 -14.14
C VAL A 8 -18.76 -10.45 -13.36
N LEU A 9 -17.71 -11.15 -13.79
CA LEU A 9 -16.38 -11.02 -13.20
C LEU A 9 -15.80 -9.61 -13.39
N PHE A 10 -15.98 -9.01 -14.57
CA PHE A 10 -15.53 -7.65 -14.86
C PHE A 10 -16.29 -6.61 -14.04
N LEU A 11 -17.61 -6.72 -13.95
CA LEU A 11 -18.44 -5.86 -13.09
C LEU A 11 -18.07 -6.02 -11.60
N GLY A 12 -17.76 -7.24 -11.16
CA GLY A 12 -17.26 -7.53 -9.82
C GLY A 12 -15.93 -6.82 -9.54
N ARG A 13 -14.98 -6.85 -10.48
CA ARG A 13 -13.70 -6.13 -10.37
C ARG A 13 -13.90 -4.61 -10.35
N LEU A 14 -14.74 -4.08 -11.24
CA LEU A 14 -15.04 -2.65 -11.32
C LEU A 14 -15.69 -2.14 -10.03
N SER A 15 -16.74 -2.82 -9.57
CA SER A 15 -17.44 -2.48 -8.34
C SER A 15 -16.55 -2.61 -7.11
N GLY A 16 -15.69 -3.63 -7.05
CA GLY A 16 -14.68 -3.78 -6.00
C GLY A 16 -13.69 -2.60 -5.96
N GLY A 17 -13.24 -2.13 -7.12
CA GLY A 17 -12.36 -0.94 -7.22
C GLY A 17 -13.03 0.35 -6.75
N ILE A 18 -14.27 0.58 -7.18
CA ILE A 18 -15.08 1.75 -6.77
C ILE A 18 -15.35 1.69 -5.26
N SER A 19 -15.80 0.53 -4.75
CA SER A 19 -16.09 0.33 -3.34
C SER A 19 -14.85 0.57 -2.47
N THR A 20 -13.68 0.06 -2.86
CA THR A 20 -12.43 0.26 -2.12
C THR A 20 -12.05 1.73 -2.08
N THR A 21 -12.19 2.44 -3.21
CA THR A 21 -11.90 3.87 -3.29
C THR A 21 -12.82 4.68 -2.38
N LEU A 22 -14.11 4.37 -2.36
CA LEU A 22 -15.09 5.01 -1.48
C LEU A 22 -14.80 4.68 -0.01
N LEU A 23 -14.50 3.42 0.31
CA LEU A 23 -14.22 2.99 1.68
C LEU A 23 -13.00 3.72 2.26
N TYR A 24 -11.94 3.95 1.49
CA TYR A 24 -10.80 4.72 1.98
C TYR A 24 -11.10 6.22 2.07
N SER A 25 -11.64 6.82 1.01
CA SER A 25 -11.80 8.28 0.92
C SER A 25 -12.91 8.83 1.81
N VAL A 26 -14.09 8.21 1.79
CA VAL A 26 -15.26 8.68 2.55
C VAL A 26 -15.09 8.42 4.04
N PHE A 27 -14.55 7.26 4.41
CA PHE A 27 -14.27 6.92 5.80
C PHE A 27 -13.28 7.89 6.43
N GLU A 28 -12.17 8.19 5.74
CA GLU A 28 -11.16 9.12 6.23
C GLU A 28 -11.74 10.52 6.44
N ALA A 29 -12.53 11.02 5.49
CA ALA A 29 -13.21 12.31 5.59
C ALA A 29 -14.23 12.36 6.74
N TRP A 30 -15.03 11.29 6.91
CA TRP A 30 -15.98 11.16 8.01
C TRP A 30 -15.26 11.14 9.36
N LEU A 31 -14.19 10.35 9.49
CA LEU A 31 -13.41 10.21 10.72
C LEU A 31 -12.78 11.54 11.16
N ILE A 32 -12.20 12.30 10.21
CA ILE A 32 -11.61 13.62 10.50
C ILE A 32 -12.70 14.59 10.99
N THR A 33 -13.85 14.61 10.32
CA THR A 33 -14.97 15.50 10.70
C THR A 33 -15.50 15.16 12.08
N GLU A 34 -15.71 13.88 12.37
CA GLU A 34 -16.17 13.40 13.67
C GLU A 34 -15.16 13.69 14.80
N TYR A 35 -13.87 13.53 14.51
CA TYR A 35 -12.79 13.83 15.44
C TYR A 35 -12.80 15.30 15.87
N HIS A 36 -13.04 16.22 14.92
CA HIS A 36 -13.18 17.65 15.21
C HIS A 36 -14.50 18.00 15.88
N GLN A 37 -15.63 17.40 15.47
CA GLN A 37 -16.94 17.67 16.07
C GLN A 37 -17.01 17.24 17.55
N ARG A 38 -16.32 16.16 17.91
CA ARG A 38 -16.25 15.67 19.30
C ARG A 38 -15.21 16.40 20.16
N ASP A 39 -14.50 17.38 19.60
CA ASP A 39 -13.42 18.14 20.25
C ASP A 39 -12.36 17.22 20.91
N LEU A 40 -12.15 16.04 20.33
CA LEU A 40 -11.16 15.03 20.80
C LEU A 40 -9.72 15.55 20.71
N ALA A 41 -9.51 16.68 20.02
CA ALA A 41 -8.28 17.44 20.04
C ALA A 41 -7.90 17.95 21.44
N ARG A 42 -8.88 18.20 22.33
CA ARG A 42 -8.60 18.55 23.74
C ARG A 42 -8.22 17.35 24.59
N SER A 43 -8.65 16.14 24.21
CA SER A 43 -8.48 14.94 25.02
C SER A 43 -7.22 14.15 24.70
N GLN A 44 -6.04 14.78 24.55
CA GLN A 44 -4.71 14.14 24.38
C GLN A 44 -4.54 13.09 23.26
N LEU A 45 -5.60 12.65 22.57
CA LEU A 45 -5.59 11.65 21.51
C LEU A 45 -5.25 12.36 20.21
N LYS A 46 -3.98 12.30 19.80
CA LYS A 46 -3.54 12.87 18.52
C LYS A 46 -4.18 12.08 17.37
N LEU A 47 -4.61 12.79 16.32
CA LEU A 47 -5.17 12.20 15.11
C LEU A 47 -4.25 11.13 14.49
N GLY A 48 -2.93 11.33 14.55
CA GLY A 48 -1.94 10.34 14.11
C GLY A 48 -1.98 9.02 14.88
N THR A 49 -2.34 9.03 16.16
CA THR A 49 -2.51 7.80 16.96
C THR A 49 -3.75 7.01 16.53
N VAL A 50 -4.83 7.70 16.15
CA VAL A 50 -6.05 7.06 15.65
C VAL A 50 -5.78 6.36 14.32
N PHE A 51 -5.17 7.06 13.36
CA PHE A 51 -4.78 6.47 12.07
C PHE A 51 -3.73 5.36 12.23
N GLY A 52 -2.78 5.50 13.16
CA GLY A 52 -1.80 4.45 13.47
C GLY A 52 -2.46 3.18 14.02
N ASN A 53 -3.43 3.33 14.93
CA ASN A 53 -4.22 2.21 15.47
C ASN A 53 -5.07 1.56 14.38
N MET A 54 -5.66 2.34 13.47
CA MET A 54 -6.42 1.84 12.32
C MET A 54 -5.56 0.94 11.43
N THR A 55 -4.35 1.39 11.07
CA THR A 55 -3.42 0.59 10.26
C THR A 55 -3.01 -0.69 10.98
N THR A 56 -2.70 -0.60 12.27
CA THR A 56 -2.33 -1.78 13.08
C THR A 56 -3.45 -2.81 13.12
N LEU A 57 -4.69 -2.36 13.37
CA LEU A 57 -5.87 -3.23 13.36
C LEU A 57 -6.12 -3.82 11.97
N SER A 58 -5.95 -3.03 10.92
CA SER A 58 -6.06 -3.52 9.53
C SER A 58 -5.09 -4.66 9.26
N SER A 59 -3.83 -4.56 9.72
CA SER A 59 -2.84 -5.63 9.58
C SER A 59 -3.21 -6.88 10.37
N ILE A 60 -3.69 -6.73 11.61
CA ILE A 60 -4.14 -7.87 12.44
C ILE A 60 -5.32 -8.58 11.77
N VAL A 61 -6.31 -7.84 11.28
CA VAL A 61 -7.47 -8.39 10.59
C VAL A 61 -7.05 -9.06 9.27
N ALA A 62 -6.08 -8.51 8.54
CA ALA A 62 -5.55 -9.11 7.33
C ALA A 62 -4.89 -10.48 7.61
N ILE A 63 -4.07 -10.57 8.67
CA ILE A 63 -3.46 -11.83 9.11
C ILE A 63 -4.55 -12.84 9.51
N ALA A 64 -5.51 -12.45 10.34
CA ALA A 64 -6.61 -13.32 10.76
C ALA A 64 -7.43 -13.81 9.56
N SER A 65 -7.73 -12.92 8.60
CA SER A 65 -8.50 -13.25 7.40
C SER A 65 -7.74 -14.21 6.48
N GLY A 66 -6.41 -14.07 6.37
CA GLY A 66 -5.57 -14.98 5.60
C GLY A 66 -5.58 -16.40 6.19
N VAL A 67 -5.40 -16.54 7.50
CA VAL A 67 -5.46 -17.83 8.21
C VAL A 67 -6.86 -18.46 8.14
N LEU A 68 -7.92 -17.66 8.35
CA LEU A 68 -9.29 -18.14 8.23
C LEU A 68 -9.63 -18.58 6.80
N GLY A 69 -9.14 -17.85 5.79
CA GLY A 69 -9.30 -18.22 4.38
C GLY A 69 -8.69 -19.57 4.08
N ASP A 70 -7.46 -19.83 4.56
CA ASP A 70 -6.76 -21.09 4.37
C ASP A 70 -7.45 -22.26 5.09
N ALA A 71 -7.89 -22.03 6.34
CA ALA A 71 -8.64 -23.01 7.11
C ALA A 71 -9.99 -23.38 6.46
N LEU A 72 -10.70 -22.40 5.89
CA LEU A 72 -11.95 -22.63 5.17
C LEU A 72 -11.73 -23.47 3.90
N VAL A 73 -10.69 -23.18 3.12
CA VAL A 73 -10.36 -23.97 1.93
C VAL A 73 -9.99 -25.40 2.30
N SER A 74 -9.20 -25.58 3.36
CA SER A 74 -8.77 -26.90 3.84
C SER A 74 -9.92 -27.74 4.41
N ARG A 75 -10.92 -27.11 5.04
CA ARG A 75 -12.03 -27.81 5.70
C ARG A 75 -13.12 -28.28 4.74
N PHE A 76 -13.26 -27.62 3.58
CA PHE A 76 -14.33 -27.84 2.62
C PHE A 76 -13.79 -28.29 1.23
N ASP A 77 -12.94 -29.33 1.22
CA ASP A 77 -12.44 -30.01 0.01
C ASP A 77 -11.88 -29.08 -1.08
N GLY A 78 -11.16 -28.01 -0.70
CA GLY A 78 -10.52 -27.10 -1.65
C GLY A 78 -11.50 -26.17 -2.38
N ALA A 79 -12.78 -26.14 -1.99
CA ALA A 79 -13.76 -25.30 -2.64
C ALA A 79 -13.47 -23.80 -2.37
N ARG A 80 -12.86 -23.14 -3.37
CA ARG A 80 -12.47 -21.71 -3.33
C ARG A 80 -13.65 -20.74 -3.15
N VAL A 81 -14.89 -21.22 -3.14
CA VAL A 81 -16.11 -20.41 -2.94
C VAL A 81 -16.25 -19.95 -1.49
N TRP A 82 -15.78 -20.74 -0.52
CA TRP A 82 -16.00 -20.46 0.91
C TRP A 82 -15.35 -19.16 1.41
N PRO A 83 -14.09 -18.83 1.05
CA PRO A 83 -13.51 -17.54 1.39
C PRO A 83 -14.29 -16.35 0.81
N PHE A 84 -14.82 -16.46 -0.41
CA PHE A 84 -15.64 -15.39 -1.02
C PHE A 84 -16.96 -15.20 -0.27
N LEU A 85 -17.61 -16.29 0.13
CA LEU A 85 -18.84 -16.21 0.92
C LEU A 85 -18.58 -15.59 2.29
N ALA A 86 -17.51 -16.00 2.97
CA ALA A 86 -17.11 -15.45 4.26
C ALA A 86 -16.83 -13.94 4.17
N ALA A 87 -16.16 -13.49 3.10
CA ALA A 87 -15.92 -12.07 2.84
C ALA A 87 -17.22 -11.29 2.57
N ALA A 88 -18.18 -11.88 1.83
CA ALA A 88 -19.48 -11.25 1.60
C ALA A 88 -20.28 -11.11 2.91
N MET A 89 -20.25 -12.14 3.76
CA MET A 89 -20.90 -12.11 5.07
C MET A 89 -20.28 -11.09 6.01
N SER A 90 -18.94 -10.98 6.05
CA SER A 90 -18.27 -9.98 6.88
C SER A 90 -18.54 -8.55 6.39
N ALA A 91 -18.58 -8.32 5.08
CA ALA A 91 -18.97 -7.04 4.49
C ALA A 91 -20.43 -6.66 4.82
N ALA A 92 -21.36 -7.62 4.73
CA ALA A 92 -22.76 -7.40 5.10
C ALA A 92 -22.91 -7.07 6.59
N ALA A 93 -22.19 -7.80 7.47
CA ALA A 93 -22.17 -7.51 8.90
C ALA A 93 -21.60 -6.12 9.19
N ALA A 94 -20.51 -5.73 8.53
CA ALA A 94 -19.92 -4.40 8.65
C ALA A 94 -20.91 -3.31 8.20
N ALA A 95 -21.61 -3.50 7.08
CA ALA A 95 -22.63 -2.56 6.60
C ALA A 95 -23.76 -2.38 7.63
N VAL A 96 -24.27 -3.47 8.22
CA VAL A 96 -25.30 -3.41 9.27
C VAL A 96 -24.80 -2.68 10.51
N LEU A 97 -23.54 -2.92 10.92
CA LEU A 97 -22.93 -2.22 12.05
C LEU A 97 -22.81 -0.72 11.78
N ILE A 98 -22.30 -0.33 10.61
CA ILE A 98 -22.17 1.08 10.22
C ILE A 98 -23.55 1.76 10.23
N LEU A 99 -24.55 1.17 9.58
CA LEU A 99 -25.91 1.72 9.53
C LEU A 99 -26.55 1.91 10.91
N LYS A 100 -26.18 1.09 11.91
CA LYS A 100 -26.73 1.16 13.27
C LYS A 100 -25.94 2.06 14.22
N THR A 101 -24.62 2.15 14.05
CA THR A 101 -23.74 2.81 15.02
C THR A 101 -23.21 4.15 14.55
N TRP A 102 -23.15 4.40 13.24
CA TRP A 102 -22.58 5.62 12.71
C TRP A 102 -23.65 6.69 12.49
N PRO A 103 -23.56 7.84 13.17
CA PRO A 103 -24.43 8.97 12.86
C PRO A 103 -24.10 9.54 11.47
N GLU A 104 -25.13 10.00 10.77
CA GLU A 104 -24.99 10.70 9.49
C GLU A 104 -24.23 12.01 9.69
N ASN A 105 -23.05 12.12 9.09
CA ASN A 105 -22.21 13.30 9.18
C ASN A 105 -22.18 13.99 7.81
N TYR A 106 -22.98 15.06 7.67
CA TYR A 106 -23.11 15.82 6.42
C TYR A 106 -21.97 16.82 6.19
N GLY A 107 -20.91 16.77 6.99
CA GLY A 107 -19.89 17.80 7.02
C GLY A 107 -20.43 19.11 7.61
N THR A 108 -19.53 20.07 7.84
CA THR A 108 -19.94 21.41 8.29
C THR A 108 -20.67 22.13 7.16
N SER A 109 -22.00 22.15 7.20
CA SER A 109 -22.85 23.04 6.38
C SER A 109 -22.59 24.54 6.61
N ASN A 110 -21.71 24.87 7.57
CA ASN A 110 -21.36 26.23 8.00
C ASN A 110 -19.98 26.74 7.57
N SER A 111 -19.23 26.04 6.71
CA SER A 111 -17.99 26.59 6.13
C SER A 111 -18.23 27.09 4.70
N ARG A 112 -19.21 27.98 4.56
CA ARG A 112 -19.52 28.70 3.31
C ARG A 112 -18.83 30.06 3.22
N GLU A 113 -17.94 30.39 4.16
CA GLU A 113 -17.18 31.64 4.20
C GLU A 113 -15.72 31.33 4.57
N GLY A 114 -14.82 31.34 3.58
CA GLY A 114 -13.37 31.43 3.84
C GLY A 114 -12.43 30.63 2.93
N ALA A 115 -12.86 29.52 2.34
CA ALA A 115 -12.05 28.80 1.36
C ALA A 115 -12.52 29.16 -0.04
N GLY A 116 -11.95 30.23 -0.59
CA GLY A 116 -12.15 30.59 -1.98
C GLY A 116 -11.95 29.36 -2.87
N GLN A 117 -13.01 28.96 -3.59
CA GLN A 117 -12.91 28.20 -4.82
C GLN A 117 -12.22 29.08 -5.86
N THR A 118 -10.93 29.37 -5.66
CA THR A 118 -10.13 30.13 -6.62
C THR A 118 -9.26 29.16 -7.39
N THR A 119 -9.73 28.78 -8.57
CA THR A 119 -8.92 28.29 -9.71
C THR A 119 -8.09 27.01 -9.48
N SER A 120 -8.74 25.85 -9.61
CA SER A 120 -8.14 24.50 -9.67
C SER A 120 -6.85 24.40 -10.50
N LEU A 121 -6.77 25.10 -11.64
CA LEU A 121 -5.59 25.07 -12.51
C LEU A 121 -4.44 25.97 -12.04
N ALA A 122 -4.72 27.12 -11.44
CA ALA A 122 -3.69 28.01 -10.91
C ALA A 122 -3.08 27.42 -9.63
N ASP A 123 -3.91 26.83 -8.78
CA ASP A 123 -3.50 26.07 -7.60
C ASP A 123 -2.71 24.80 -7.97
N MET A 124 -3.13 24.08 -9.02
CA MET A 124 -2.36 22.94 -9.55
C MET A 124 -1.01 23.36 -10.12
N ARG A 125 -0.96 24.46 -10.87
CA ARG A 125 0.29 25.02 -11.41
C ARG A 125 1.22 25.48 -10.29
N SER A 126 0.68 26.09 -9.23
CA SER A 126 1.44 26.46 -8.05
C SER A 126 2.00 25.22 -7.32
N GLY A 127 1.18 24.19 -7.11
CA GLY A 127 1.62 22.93 -6.51
C GLY A 127 2.72 22.22 -7.30
N ILE A 128 2.58 22.16 -8.64
CA ILE A 128 3.61 21.61 -9.53
C ILE A 128 4.90 22.44 -9.45
N ARG A 129 4.79 23.78 -9.40
CA ARG A 129 5.95 24.66 -9.25
C ARG A 129 6.68 24.46 -7.92
N THR A 130 5.94 24.26 -6.82
CA THR A 130 6.52 23.97 -5.50
C THR A 130 7.22 22.61 -5.50
N ILE A 131 6.60 21.58 -6.09
CA ILE A 131 7.20 20.24 -6.22
C ILE A 131 8.48 20.28 -7.05
N LEU A 132 8.48 21.00 -8.17
CA LEU A 132 9.65 21.13 -9.04
C LEU A 132 10.72 22.09 -8.47
N GLY A 133 10.34 22.99 -7.58
CA GLY A 133 11.23 23.96 -6.95
C GLY A 133 12.08 23.36 -5.83
N ASP A 134 11.52 22.41 -5.07
CA ASP A 134 12.24 21.73 -3.99
C ASP A 134 12.71 20.33 -4.43
N LYS A 135 14.04 20.18 -4.55
CA LYS A 135 14.69 18.91 -4.91
C LYS A 135 14.32 17.76 -3.96
N ARG A 136 14.04 18.06 -2.69
CA ARG A 136 13.65 17.07 -1.67
C ARG A 136 12.23 16.57 -1.92
N ILE A 137 11.28 17.47 -2.22
CA ILE A 137 9.90 17.10 -2.54
C ILE A 137 9.87 16.25 -3.81
N TRP A 138 10.60 16.67 -4.85
CA TRP A 138 10.67 15.94 -6.11
C TRP A 138 11.28 14.54 -5.92
N GLY A 139 12.42 14.45 -5.21
CA GLY A 139 13.10 13.18 -4.95
C GLY A 139 12.25 12.20 -4.12
N LEU A 140 11.56 12.69 -3.10
CA LEU A 140 10.59 11.89 -2.32
C LEU A 140 9.41 11.47 -3.19
N GLY A 141 8.83 12.38 -3.97
CA GLY A 141 7.69 12.08 -4.84
C GLY A 141 7.99 10.98 -5.87
N LEU A 142 9.14 11.06 -6.53
CA LEU A 142 9.59 10.07 -7.49
C LEU A 142 9.87 8.72 -6.81
N THR A 143 10.54 8.73 -5.66
CA THR A 143 10.81 7.50 -4.89
C THR A 143 9.52 6.85 -4.41
N SER A 144 8.51 7.64 -4.01
CA SER A 144 7.16 7.16 -3.71
C SER A 144 6.55 6.42 -4.88
N THR A 145 6.64 7.02 -6.06
CA THR A 145 6.05 6.49 -7.29
C THR A 145 6.66 5.13 -7.63
N PHE A 146 7.99 5.03 -7.62
CA PHE A 146 8.67 3.78 -7.97
C PHE A 146 8.53 2.71 -6.87
N PHE A 147 8.64 3.08 -5.60
CA PHE A 147 8.52 2.11 -4.50
C PHE A 147 7.10 1.56 -4.36
N GLU A 148 6.10 2.44 -4.24
CA GLU A 148 4.70 2.01 -4.12
C GLU A 148 4.23 1.34 -5.42
N GLY A 149 4.66 1.81 -6.59
CA GLY A 149 4.41 1.15 -7.87
C GLY A 149 4.95 -0.29 -7.91
N THR A 150 6.16 -0.49 -7.40
CA THR A 150 6.77 -1.82 -7.29
C THR A 150 6.01 -2.72 -6.30
N MET A 151 5.56 -2.17 -5.18
CA MET A 151 4.71 -2.88 -4.21
C MET A 151 3.41 -3.39 -4.85
N TYR A 152 2.72 -2.55 -5.66
CA TYR A 152 1.50 -2.99 -6.36
C TYR A 152 1.77 -4.11 -7.35
N LEU A 153 2.87 -4.02 -8.12
CA LEU A 153 3.25 -5.08 -9.05
C LEU A 153 3.62 -6.36 -8.32
N PHE A 154 4.32 -6.27 -7.19
CA PHE A 154 4.61 -7.42 -6.36
C PHE A 154 3.34 -8.16 -5.93
N VAL A 155 2.33 -7.45 -5.40
CA VAL A 155 1.05 -8.05 -4.95
C VAL A 155 0.36 -8.85 -6.07
N PHE A 156 0.57 -8.46 -7.33
CA PHE A 156 0.06 -9.19 -8.47
C PHE A 156 0.92 -10.43 -8.81
N PHE A 157 2.24 -10.27 -8.89
CA PHE A 157 3.13 -11.30 -9.42
C PHE A 157 3.65 -12.33 -8.40
N TRP A 158 3.58 -12.08 -7.09
CA TRP A 158 4.17 -12.99 -6.08
C TRP A 158 3.57 -14.40 -6.14
N SER A 159 2.25 -14.50 -6.36
CA SER A 159 1.55 -15.78 -6.42
C SER A 159 1.96 -16.59 -7.65
N ALA A 160 2.15 -15.91 -8.80
CA ALA A 160 2.68 -16.51 -10.01
C ALA A 160 4.16 -16.90 -9.87
N ALA A 161 4.97 -16.09 -9.18
CA ALA A 161 6.39 -16.36 -8.92
C ALA A 161 6.58 -17.64 -8.09
N LEU A 162 5.83 -17.79 -7.00
CA LEU A 162 5.90 -19.00 -6.16
C LEU A 162 5.36 -20.24 -6.88
N LYS A 163 4.29 -20.11 -7.66
CA LYS A 163 3.78 -21.21 -8.50
C LYS A 163 4.83 -21.68 -9.50
N SER A 164 5.46 -20.75 -10.24
CA SER A 164 6.52 -21.06 -11.21
C SER A 164 7.71 -21.77 -10.55
N ALA A 165 8.19 -21.28 -9.40
CA ALA A 165 9.26 -21.94 -8.65
C ALA A 165 8.88 -23.34 -8.17
N ARG A 166 7.64 -23.54 -7.72
CA ARG A 166 7.13 -24.86 -7.27
C ARG A 166 6.97 -25.85 -8.43
N THR A 167 6.44 -25.42 -9.57
CA THR A 167 6.34 -26.26 -10.78
C THR A 167 7.71 -26.73 -11.24
N LYS A 168 8.73 -25.88 -11.18
CA LYS A 168 10.13 -26.26 -11.46
C LYS A 168 10.69 -27.27 -10.45
N ALA A 169 10.25 -27.21 -9.19
CA ALA A 169 10.64 -28.17 -8.15
C ALA A 169 9.92 -29.53 -8.24
N GLY A 170 8.98 -29.71 -9.18
CA GLY A 170 8.30 -30.98 -9.43
C GLY A 170 7.18 -31.34 -8.45
N SER A 171 6.67 -30.37 -7.69
CA SER A 171 5.52 -30.52 -6.78
C SER A 171 4.25 -29.99 -7.45
N ASP A 172 3.17 -30.78 -7.43
CA ASP A 172 1.84 -30.42 -7.96
C ASP A 172 0.83 -30.12 -6.84
N GLU A 173 1.33 -29.87 -5.63
CA GLU A 173 0.50 -29.58 -4.45
C GLU A 173 0.11 -28.10 -4.42
N GLU A 174 -1.16 -27.79 -4.10
CA GLU A 174 -1.64 -26.41 -4.06
C GLU A 174 -0.94 -25.62 -2.93
N LEU A 175 -0.42 -24.43 -3.25
CA LEU A 175 0.18 -23.55 -2.25
C LEU A 175 -0.87 -23.02 -1.27
N PRO A 176 -0.60 -22.99 0.04
CA PRO A 176 -1.44 -22.32 1.02
C PRO A 176 -1.26 -20.80 0.91
N PHE A 177 -1.89 -20.19 -0.09
CA PHE A 177 -1.79 -18.75 -0.38
C PHE A 177 -2.19 -17.88 0.82
N GLY A 178 -3.14 -18.35 1.64
CA GLY A 178 -3.60 -17.63 2.83
C GLY A 178 -2.51 -17.55 3.91
N LEU A 179 -1.79 -18.65 4.17
CA LEU A 179 -0.66 -18.66 5.12
C LEU A 179 0.52 -17.84 4.60
N ILE A 180 0.84 -17.93 3.32
CA ILE A 180 1.91 -17.13 2.71
C ILE A 180 1.59 -15.64 2.84
N PHE A 181 0.38 -15.22 2.48
CA PHE A 181 -0.06 -13.83 2.64
C PHE A 181 -0.02 -13.37 4.10
N SER A 182 -0.44 -14.23 5.05
CA SER A 182 -0.39 -13.93 6.48
C SER A 182 1.05 -13.73 6.96
N SER A 183 1.99 -14.52 6.45
CA SER A 183 3.41 -14.38 6.77
C SER A 183 4.00 -13.06 6.23
N PHE A 184 3.58 -12.62 5.04
CA PHE A 184 3.97 -11.34 4.47
C PHE A 184 3.46 -10.17 5.31
N MET A 185 2.20 -10.20 5.73
CA MET A 185 1.64 -9.18 6.63
C MET A 185 2.33 -9.16 7.99
N CYS A 186 2.72 -10.33 8.52
CA CYS A 186 3.52 -10.42 9.75
C CYS A 186 4.92 -9.82 9.56
N ALA A 187 5.58 -10.09 8.43
CA ALA A 187 6.89 -9.54 8.11
C ALA A 187 6.83 -8.01 7.93
N MET A 188 5.79 -7.50 7.27
CA MET A 188 5.52 -6.07 7.15
C MET A 188 5.33 -5.41 8.52
N MET A 189 4.54 -6.00 9.41
CA MET A 189 4.34 -5.49 10.76
C MET A 189 5.65 -5.50 11.57
N ALA A 190 6.44 -6.57 11.45
CA ALA A 190 7.77 -6.66 12.06
C ALA A 190 8.71 -5.56 11.54
N GLY A 191 8.70 -5.27 10.23
CA GLY A 191 9.47 -4.19 9.62
C GLY A 191 9.12 -2.82 10.16
N SER A 192 7.82 -2.52 10.31
CA SER A 192 7.38 -1.26 10.93
C SER A 192 7.79 -1.15 12.39
N ALA A 193 7.74 -2.25 13.15
CA ALA A 193 8.17 -2.27 14.55
C ALA A 193 9.70 -2.08 14.68
N LEU A 194 10.48 -2.75 13.82
CA LEU A 194 11.93 -2.59 13.74
C LEU A 194 12.30 -1.14 13.42
N PHE A 195 11.59 -0.48 12.50
CA PHE A 195 11.76 0.95 12.23
C PHE A 195 11.56 1.80 13.49
N SER A 196 10.44 1.59 14.21
CA SER A 196 10.13 2.36 15.42
C SER A 196 11.16 2.16 16.53
N LEU A 197 11.72 0.95 16.65
CA LEU A 197 12.78 0.64 17.61
C LEU A 197 14.15 1.18 17.19
N ALA A 198 14.47 1.15 15.90
CA ALA A 198 15.75 1.62 15.36
C ALA A 198 15.87 3.14 15.31
N THR A 199 14.74 3.86 15.25
CA THR A 199 14.70 5.33 15.16
C THR A 199 13.86 5.95 16.29
N PRO A 200 14.29 5.80 17.57
CA PRO A 200 13.53 6.31 18.71
C PRO A 200 13.47 7.84 18.78
N THR A 201 14.43 8.54 18.16
CA THR A 201 14.52 10.01 18.18
C THR A 201 14.11 10.70 16.88
N HIS A 202 13.55 9.96 15.89
CA HIS A 202 13.03 10.47 14.61
C HIS A 202 13.81 11.68 14.08
N THR A 203 15.09 11.49 13.75
CA THR A 203 15.89 12.54 13.10
C THR A 203 15.78 12.42 11.58
N LYS A 204 15.97 13.55 10.88
CA LYS A 204 15.94 13.61 9.40
C LYS A 204 16.98 12.67 8.78
N GLU A 205 18.18 12.63 9.34
CA GLU A 205 19.28 11.79 8.86
C GLU A 205 18.99 10.29 9.06
N SER A 206 18.47 9.90 10.23
CA SER A 206 18.10 8.49 10.52
C SER A 206 16.97 8.01 9.60
N SER A 207 15.94 8.84 9.40
CA SER A 207 14.79 8.49 8.56
C SER A 207 15.15 8.43 7.08
N SER A 208 16.00 9.36 6.59
CA SER A 208 16.51 9.32 5.21
C SER A 208 17.43 8.11 4.99
N GLY A 209 18.30 7.79 5.94
CA GLY A 209 19.19 6.62 5.86
C GLY A 209 18.40 5.31 5.80
N MET A 210 17.33 5.19 6.58
CA MET A 210 16.46 4.02 6.57
C MET A 210 15.61 3.90 5.30
N LEU A 211 15.09 5.02 4.78
CA LEU A 211 14.42 5.02 3.47
C LEU A 211 15.38 4.56 2.35
N MET A 212 16.63 5.01 2.40
CA MET A 212 17.66 4.57 1.46
C MET A 212 17.97 3.07 1.59
N MET A 213 18.11 2.55 2.82
CA MET A 213 18.34 1.12 3.04
C MET A 213 17.18 0.25 2.58
N THR A 214 15.94 0.64 2.87
CA THR A 214 14.74 -0.11 2.47
C THR A 214 14.57 -0.16 0.96
N VAL A 215 14.81 0.95 0.25
CA VAL A 215 14.79 1.01 -1.23
C VAL A 215 15.85 0.10 -1.83
N LEU A 216 17.10 0.14 -1.32
CA LEU A 216 18.17 -0.74 -1.78
C LEU A 216 17.88 -2.22 -1.51
N ALA A 217 17.44 -2.55 -0.29
CA ALA A 217 17.13 -3.91 0.09
C ALA A 217 16.00 -4.49 -0.78
N THR A 218 14.96 -3.70 -1.05
CA THR A 218 13.86 -4.07 -1.96
C THR A 218 14.37 -4.32 -3.39
N SER A 219 15.25 -3.46 -3.90
CA SER A 219 15.86 -3.65 -5.23
C SER A 219 16.71 -4.92 -5.30
N CYS A 220 17.44 -5.25 -4.24
CA CYS A 220 18.25 -6.46 -4.15
C CYS A 220 17.35 -7.70 -4.10
N CYS A 221 16.29 -7.66 -3.28
CA CYS A 221 15.31 -8.75 -3.18
C CYS A 221 14.62 -9.04 -4.51
N LEU A 222 14.24 -8.02 -5.28
CA LEU A 222 13.63 -8.21 -6.61
C LEU A 222 14.61 -8.80 -7.62
N SER A 223 15.86 -8.35 -7.61
CA SER A 223 16.91 -8.93 -8.45
C SER A 223 17.17 -10.40 -8.08
N ALA A 224 17.21 -10.70 -6.78
CA ALA A 224 17.36 -12.06 -6.27
C ALA A 224 16.16 -12.93 -6.64
N ALA A 225 14.93 -12.42 -6.52
CA ALA A 225 13.71 -13.16 -6.85
C ALA A 225 13.65 -13.63 -8.32
N VAL A 226 14.36 -12.96 -9.23
CA VAL A 226 14.49 -13.40 -10.64
C VAL A 226 15.46 -14.57 -10.80
N LEU A 227 16.50 -14.62 -9.97
CA LEU A 227 17.57 -15.63 -10.04
C LEU A 227 17.27 -16.88 -9.20
N LEU A 228 16.42 -16.75 -8.18
CA LEU A 228 16.12 -17.81 -7.24
C LEU A 228 15.12 -18.80 -7.83
N GLU A 229 15.57 -20.04 -8.03
CA GLU A 229 14.72 -21.14 -8.48
C GLU A 229 14.16 -21.97 -7.32
N ASN A 230 14.77 -21.87 -6.12
CA ASN A 230 14.33 -22.58 -4.93
C ASN A 230 13.16 -21.83 -4.27
N GLU A 231 12.01 -22.52 -4.15
CA GLU A 231 10.78 -22.01 -3.54
C GLU A 231 11.00 -21.44 -2.12
N GLN A 232 11.74 -22.13 -1.26
CA GLN A 232 11.92 -21.72 0.13
C GLN A 232 12.74 -20.43 0.23
N VAL A 233 13.80 -20.35 -0.58
CA VAL A 233 14.67 -19.16 -0.62
C VAL A 233 13.94 -17.98 -1.24
N LEU A 234 13.13 -18.23 -2.28
CA LEU A 234 12.25 -17.22 -2.87
C LEU A 234 11.25 -16.70 -1.83
N PHE A 235 10.55 -17.58 -1.11
CA PHE A 235 9.61 -17.20 -0.06
C PHE A 235 10.24 -16.29 1.00
N TRP A 236 11.39 -16.68 1.56
CA TRP A 236 12.08 -15.85 2.56
C TRP A 236 12.56 -14.51 1.99
N THR A 237 12.99 -14.48 0.71
CA THR A 237 13.35 -13.24 0.02
C THR A 237 12.14 -12.30 -0.10
N LEU A 238 10.95 -12.84 -0.41
CA LEU A 238 9.72 -12.05 -0.45
C LEU A 238 9.31 -11.56 0.95
N CYS A 239 9.50 -12.36 2.00
CA CYS A 239 9.28 -11.91 3.38
C CYS A 239 10.22 -10.76 3.78
N VAL A 240 11.50 -10.81 3.41
CA VAL A 240 12.45 -9.71 3.66
C VAL A 240 12.03 -8.44 2.90
N MET A 241 11.56 -8.59 1.67
CA MET A 241 11.04 -7.47 0.88
C MET A 241 9.82 -6.84 1.56
N GLU A 242 8.89 -7.64 2.07
CA GLU A 242 7.72 -7.16 2.82
C GLU A 242 8.09 -6.46 4.13
N MET A 243 9.11 -6.96 4.82
CA MET A 243 9.69 -6.27 5.97
C MET A 243 10.25 -4.90 5.58
N CYS A 244 10.89 -4.77 4.41
CA CYS A 244 11.36 -3.48 3.90
C CYS A 244 10.20 -2.54 3.57
N ILE A 245 9.10 -3.04 3.01
CA ILE A 245 7.87 -2.27 2.76
C ILE A 245 7.27 -1.78 4.09
N GLY A 246 7.27 -2.61 5.13
CA GLY A 246 6.83 -2.25 6.47
C GLY A 246 7.63 -1.09 7.09
N ALA A 247 8.95 -1.11 6.93
CA ALA A 247 9.83 -0.03 7.38
C ALA A 247 9.75 1.24 6.50
N TYR A 248 9.38 1.09 5.23
CA TYR A 248 9.23 2.19 4.29
C TYR A 248 8.10 3.15 4.70
N PHE A 249 6.91 2.64 5.06
CA PHE A 249 5.74 3.48 5.39
C PHE A 249 6.00 4.55 6.46
N PRO A 250 6.54 4.23 7.66
CA PRO A 250 6.81 5.23 8.68
C PRO A 250 7.95 6.19 8.27
N SER A 251 9.00 5.69 7.59
CA SER A 251 10.11 6.51 7.10
C SER A 251 9.65 7.58 6.11
N MET A 252 8.81 7.18 5.16
CA MET A 252 8.31 8.03 4.11
C MET A 252 7.29 9.02 4.64
N SER A 253 6.43 8.60 5.56
CA SER A 253 5.44 9.47 6.20
C SER A 253 6.11 10.60 6.99
N TYR A 254 7.16 10.30 7.75
CA TYR A 254 7.93 11.30 8.50
C TYR A 254 8.67 12.29 7.58
N LEU A 255 9.36 11.79 6.54
CA LEU A 255 10.07 12.66 5.59
C LEU A 255 9.09 13.55 4.80
N LYS A 256 7.94 13.00 4.39
CA LYS A 256 6.90 13.76 3.69
C LYS A 256 6.27 14.83 4.60
N SER A 257 6.17 14.62 5.92
CA SER A 257 5.66 15.66 6.84
C SER A 257 6.66 16.77 7.13
N GLU A 258 7.96 16.47 7.12
CA GLU A 258 9.02 17.47 7.35
C GLU A 258 9.29 18.35 6.13
N VAL A 259 9.08 17.83 4.92
CA VAL A 259 9.41 18.55 3.68
C VAL A 259 8.18 19.26 3.09
N VAL A 260 6.95 18.79 3.38
CA VAL A 260 5.72 19.39 2.83
C VAL A 260 4.96 20.17 3.90
N GLU A 261 4.85 21.48 3.69
CA GLU A 261 4.11 22.39 4.56
C GLU A 261 2.62 22.00 4.69
N ASP A 262 2.08 22.03 5.91
CA ASP A 262 0.75 21.48 6.26
C ASP A 262 -0.38 22.02 5.37
N GLY A 263 -0.29 23.28 4.93
CA GLY A 263 -1.32 23.93 4.09
C GLY A 263 -1.39 23.43 2.64
N VAL A 264 -0.33 22.81 2.11
CA VAL A 264 -0.26 22.36 0.69
C VAL A 264 -0.18 20.84 0.58
N ARG A 265 -0.10 20.14 1.72
CA ARG A 265 0.13 18.69 1.83
C ARG A 265 -0.86 17.84 1.05
N GLY A 266 -2.16 18.10 1.21
CA GLY A 266 -3.22 17.37 0.49
C GLY A 266 -3.13 17.54 -1.04
N ARG A 267 -2.73 18.73 -1.51
CA ARG A 267 -2.59 19.03 -2.95
C ARG A 267 -1.36 18.34 -3.55
N VAL A 268 -0.21 18.44 -2.86
CA VAL A 268 1.03 17.79 -3.27
C VAL A 268 0.85 16.27 -3.31
N TYR A 269 0.24 15.67 -2.28
CA TYR A 269 0.02 14.22 -2.25
C TYR A 269 -0.96 13.74 -3.33
N SER A 270 -1.99 14.53 -3.65
CA SER A 270 -2.90 14.21 -4.75
C SER A 270 -2.21 14.25 -6.12
N ILE A 271 -1.32 15.23 -6.35
CA ILE A 271 -0.52 15.32 -7.58
C ILE A 271 0.49 14.17 -7.66
N LEU A 272 1.11 13.78 -6.54
CA LEU A 272 2.07 12.67 -6.48
C LEU A 272 1.43 11.29 -6.68
N ARG A 273 0.12 11.15 -6.47
CA ARG A 273 -0.62 9.91 -6.77
C ARG A 273 -0.87 9.69 -8.27
N LEU A 274 -0.87 10.74 -9.08
CA LEU A 274 -1.17 10.65 -10.51
C LEU A 274 -0.11 9.84 -11.29
N PRO A 275 1.20 10.11 -11.12
CA PRO A 275 2.26 9.30 -11.72
C PRO A 275 2.23 7.83 -11.26
N LEU A 276 1.90 7.60 -9.99
CA LEU A 276 1.80 6.27 -9.40
C LEU A 276 0.67 5.46 -10.02
N ASN A 277 -0.53 6.03 -10.11
CA ASN A 277 -1.65 5.36 -10.73
C ASN A 277 -1.41 5.12 -12.22
N LEU A 278 -0.77 6.08 -12.92
CA LEU A 278 -0.38 5.91 -14.32
C LEU A 278 0.65 4.78 -14.47
N PHE A 279 1.67 4.72 -13.61
CA PHE A 279 2.69 3.67 -13.62
C PHE A 279 2.06 2.29 -13.44
N VAL A 280 1.15 2.14 -12.47
CA VAL A 280 0.45 0.87 -12.23
C VAL A 280 -0.42 0.48 -13.42
N VAL A 281 -1.16 1.43 -14.00
CA VAL A 281 -1.98 1.17 -15.20
C VAL A 281 -1.12 0.76 -16.39
N VAL A 282 0.00 1.46 -16.63
CA VAL A 282 0.92 1.14 -17.73
C VAL A 282 1.53 -0.24 -17.51
N ALA A 283 2.06 -0.51 -16.32
CA ALA A 283 2.66 -1.79 -16.00
C ALA A 283 1.66 -2.95 -16.09
N HIS A 284 0.40 -2.74 -15.70
CA HIS A 284 -0.65 -3.74 -15.84
C HIS A 284 -1.16 -3.88 -17.28
N SER A 285 -1.16 -2.80 -18.07
CA SER A 285 -1.56 -2.82 -19.48
C SER A 285 -0.54 -3.52 -20.39
N LEU A 286 0.72 -3.59 -19.95
CA LEU A 286 1.80 -4.27 -20.65
C LEU A 286 1.94 -5.73 -20.22
N ASP A 287 1.09 -6.20 -19.31
CA ASP A 287 1.18 -7.54 -18.75
C ASP A 287 0.97 -8.59 -19.84
N GLN A 288 1.95 -9.49 -19.97
CA GLN A 288 1.92 -10.62 -20.87
C GLN A 288 2.18 -11.89 -20.06
N GLU A 289 1.42 -12.95 -20.37
CA GLU A 289 1.60 -14.25 -19.74
C GLU A 289 2.99 -14.82 -20.05
N GLY A 290 3.81 -15.01 -19.02
CA GLY A 290 5.10 -15.69 -19.12
C GLY A 290 6.13 -15.29 -18.06
N ASP A 291 6.96 -16.25 -17.67
CA ASP A 291 8.05 -16.05 -16.70
C ASP A 291 9.07 -14.99 -17.19
N GLY A 292 9.25 -14.86 -18.51
CA GLY A 292 10.11 -13.83 -19.10
C GLY A 292 9.63 -12.41 -18.85
N HIS A 293 8.33 -12.14 -19.02
CA HIS A 293 7.74 -10.82 -18.78
C HIS A 293 7.85 -10.44 -17.29
N ARG A 294 7.49 -11.37 -16.39
CA ARG A 294 7.65 -11.19 -14.94
C ARG A 294 9.08 -10.80 -14.57
N ASN A 295 10.07 -11.50 -15.13
CA ASN A 295 11.48 -11.23 -14.85
C ASN A 295 11.90 -9.85 -15.37
N HIS A 296 11.43 -9.43 -16.55
CA HIS A 296 11.66 -8.08 -17.06
C HIS A 296 11.00 -7.01 -16.19
N VAL A 297 9.79 -7.23 -15.70
CA VAL A 297 9.10 -6.31 -14.78
C VAL A 297 9.85 -6.18 -13.46
N PHE A 298 10.31 -7.29 -12.87
CA PHE A 298 11.10 -7.24 -11.63
C PHE A 298 12.45 -6.55 -11.81
N LEU A 299 13.15 -6.79 -12.92
CA LEU A 299 14.42 -6.12 -13.23
C LEU A 299 14.24 -4.62 -13.50
N THR A 300 13.20 -4.22 -14.22
CA THR A 300 12.90 -2.80 -14.46
C THR A 300 12.54 -2.09 -13.15
N CYS A 301 11.73 -2.71 -12.29
CA CYS A 301 11.45 -2.19 -10.95
C CYS A 301 12.72 -2.06 -10.10
N ALA A 302 13.58 -3.08 -10.10
CA ALA A 302 14.87 -3.02 -9.39
C ALA A 302 15.75 -1.87 -9.91
N ALA A 303 15.84 -1.67 -11.23
CA ALA A 303 16.60 -0.57 -11.81
C ALA A 303 16.02 0.81 -11.43
N LEU A 304 14.70 0.97 -11.42
CA LEU A 304 14.02 2.20 -10.99
C LEU A 304 14.20 2.48 -9.49
N LEU A 305 14.22 1.44 -8.65
CA LEU A 305 14.52 1.56 -7.22
C LEU A 305 15.98 1.97 -6.98
N MET A 306 16.93 1.40 -7.72
CA MET A 306 18.34 1.84 -7.68
C MET A 306 18.48 3.31 -8.08
N LEU A 307 17.77 3.74 -9.14
CA LEU A 307 17.74 5.15 -9.54
C LEU A 307 17.15 6.04 -8.42
N SER A 308 16.08 5.59 -7.77
CA SER A 308 15.48 6.29 -6.61
C SER A 308 16.49 6.48 -5.48
N PHE A 309 17.27 5.45 -5.15
CA PHE A 309 18.29 5.53 -4.12
C PHE A 309 19.31 6.64 -4.41
N PHE A 310 19.82 6.73 -5.64
CA PHE A 310 20.75 7.79 -6.02
C PHE A 310 20.12 9.18 -5.95
N ILE A 311 18.83 9.30 -6.32
CA ILE A 311 18.09 10.57 -6.26
C ILE A 311 17.89 11.02 -4.81
N VAL A 312 17.47 10.13 -3.91
CA VAL A 312 17.33 10.43 -2.48
C VAL A 312 18.68 10.82 -1.89
N LYS A 313 19.73 10.02 -2.15
CA LYS A 313 21.10 10.33 -1.69
C LYS A 313 21.53 11.73 -2.09
N ARG A 314 21.30 12.11 -3.35
CA ARG A 314 21.67 13.43 -3.88
C ARG A 314 20.81 14.56 -3.30
N SER A 315 19.54 14.29 -2.96
CA SER A 315 18.59 15.29 -2.47
C SER A 315 18.79 15.62 -0.98
N PHE A 316 19.29 14.66 -0.19
CA PHE A 316 19.50 14.80 1.26
C PHE A 316 20.97 14.98 1.67
N SER A 317 21.93 14.86 0.75
CA SER A 317 23.36 15.12 0.99
C SER A 317 23.76 16.61 0.87
N SER A 318 22.79 17.52 0.73
CA SER A 318 23.00 18.97 0.61
C SER A 318 22.16 19.75 1.60
#